data_AF-A0A4W5MD51-F1
#
_entry.id   AF-A0A4W5MD51-F1
#
_cell.length_a   1.000
_cell.length_b   1.000
_cell.length_c   1.000
_cell.angle_alpha   90.00
_cell.angle_beta   90.00
_cell.angle_gamma   90.00
#
_symmetry.space_group_name_H-M   'P 1'
#
loop_
_entity.id
_entity.type
_entity.pdbx_description
1 polymer ?
#
loop_
_entity_poly.entity_id
_entity_poly.type
_entity_poly.pdbx_seq_one_letter_code
_entity_poly.pdbx_strand_id
1 'polypeptide(L)'
;MDSISCSICLDLLKDPVTIPCGHSYCKGCIRGYWSLDDQKGIHSCPQCRQTFTPRPALNRNILLAELVEKLKTDFKTVPSASCFPGPEDVKYDHDDSAAAAERTEKQGQLREKWQQVGLRICVREKEMQDIRQAVMSLSLSAQAAVEHCELVFAELIRSIERRRCEVKELISAHQRASVSQAEGLLERLEQEIAELKRRDKELEQLAQTEDDINFLKTFQSLCVAPGSELLPYITANQHFSFEEVKSSISGMIERLEDVLKEEMVQIPGKVTAVSEVYVLSPRPELMAAAEVHFHHEPKTRVEFLENYCHLTLDPNSAYQHLCLSECNREVSWSDKALSYSDHPDRFTDHYQSRSVSGQQGRDSGLLQRLGYNDPPPQSPDHIH
;
A
#
# COMPACT_ATOMS: atom_id res chain seq x y z
N MET A 1 -13.96 -13.29 0.00
CA MET A 1 -14.55 -13.82 1.25
C MET A 1 -14.48 -12.71 2.29
N ASP A 2 -15.16 -11.59 2.05
CA ASP A 2 -14.80 -10.30 2.70
C ASP A 2 -15.86 -9.84 3.71
N SER A 3 -16.70 -10.75 4.21
CA SER A 3 -17.98 -10.41 4.86
C SER A 3 -17.98 -10.47 6.40
N ILE A 4 -16.82 -10.52 7.07
CA ILE A 4 -16.74 -10.81 8.52
C ILE A 4 -15.85 -9.80 9.28
N SER A 5 -15.33 -8.77 8.61
CA SER A 5 -14.64 -7.66 9.25
C SER A 5 -15.60 -6.51 9.56
N CYS A 6 -15.33 -5.79 10.65
CA CYS A 6 -16.06 -4.59 11.03
C CYS A 6 -15.49 -3.40 10.27
N SER A 7 -16.27 -2.65 9.49
CA SER A 7 -15.73 -1.51 8.73
C SER A 7 -15.38 -0.27 9.60
N ILE A 8 -15.62 -0.31 10.91
CA ILE A 8 -15.31 0.78 11.84
C ILE A 8 -13.95 0.55 12.50
N CYS A 9 -13.71 -0.64 13.06
CA CYS A 9 -12.45 -0.98 13.72
C CYS A 9 -11.51 -1.83 12.85
N LEU A 10 -11.95 -2.21 11.66
CA LEU A 10 -11.23 -3.03 10.67
C LEU A 10 -10.82 -4.44 11.14
N ASP A 11 -11.10 -4.78 12.40
CA ASP A 11 -10.95 -6.13 12.98
C ASP A 11 -12.10 -7.09 12.64
N LEU A 12 -11.87 -8.39 12.90
CA LEU A 12 -12.91 -9.43 12.93
C LEU A 12 -14.03 -9.04 13.91
N LEU A 13 -15.29 -9.22 13.50
CA LEU A 13 -16.46 -8.76 14.27
C LEU A 13 -16.48 -9.30 15.72
N LYS A 14 -16.40 -8.41 16.71
CA LYS A 14 -16.59 -8.70 18.14
C LYS A 14 -18.02 -8.36 18.53
N ASP A 15 -18.79 -9.36 18.96
CA ASP A 15 -20.24 -9.24 19.21
C ASP A 15 -20.95 -8.61 17.99
N PRO A 16 -20.97 -9.31 16.84
CA PRO A 16 -21.50 -8.76 15.59
C PRO A 16 -22.97 -8.36 15.73
N VAL A 17 -23.31 -7.19 15.19
CA VAL A 17 -24.69 -6.72 15.05
C VAL A 17 -24.91 -6.31 13.61
N THR A 18 -26.10 -6.61 13.08
CA THR A 18 -26.49 -6.23 11.72
C THR A 18 -27.58 -5.17 11.82
N ILE A 19 -27.37 -4.01 11.22
CA ILE A 19 -28.35 -2.91 11.19
C ILE A 19 -29.30 -3.08 9.99
N PRO A 20 -30.46 -2.39 9.94
CA PRO A 20 -31.52 -2.71 8.96
C PRO A 20 -31.12 -2.61 7.47
N CYS A 21 -30.06 -1.86 7.14
CA CYS A 21 -29.53 -1.84 5.77
C CYS A 21 -28.68 -3.08 5.40
N GLY A 22 -28.53 -4.06 6.29
CA GLY A 22 -27.78 -5.30 6.06
C GLY A 22 -26.28 -5.25 6.39
N HIS A 23 -25.73 -4.08 6.72
CA HIS A 23 -24.32 -3.95 7.10
C HIS A 23 -24.10 -4.39 8.55
N SER A 24 -22.95 -5.00 8.82
CA SER A 24 -22.63 -5.60 10.12
C SER A 24 -21.38 -4.98 10.76
N TYR A 25 -21.44 -4.78 12.07
CA TYR A 25 -20.41 -4.09 12.85
C TYR A 25 -20.22 -4.77 14.20
N CYS A 26 -19.11 -4.46 14.89
CA CYS A 26 -19.00 -4.77 16.32
C CYS A 26 -20.03 -3.93 17.08
N LYS A 27 -20.77 -4.53 18.02
CA LYS A 27 -21.78 -3.83 18.83
C LYS A 27 -21.25 -2.55 19.49
N GLY A 28 -20.03 -2.62 20.02
CA GLY A 28 -19.36 -1.48 20.64
C GLY A 28 -19.03 -0.36 19.64
N CYS A 29 -18.57 -0.72 18.45
CA CYS A 29 -18.16 0.24 17.42
C CYS A 29 -19.34 1.04 16.89
N ILE A 30 -20.44 0.38 16.52
CA ILE A 30 -21.63 1.09 16.03
C ILE A 30 -22.32 1.89 17.13
N ARG A 31 -22.26 1.41 18.40
CA ARG A 31 -22.74 2.18 19.55
C ARG A 31 -21.93 3.46 19.72
N GLY A 32 -20.60 3.37 19.70
CA GLY A 32 -19.71 4.53 19.81
C GLY A 32 -19.87 5.52 18.65
N TYR A 33 -20.04 5.01 17.42
CA TYR A 33 -20.31 5.84 16.24
C TYR A 33 -21.60 6.66 16.41
N TRP A 34 -22.69 6.05 16.88
CA TRP A 34 -23.94 6.76 17.14
C TRP A 34 -23.90 7.67 18.38
N SER A 35 -23.07 7.37 19.37
CA SER A 35 -22.92 8.21 20.57
C SER A 35 -22.36 9.61 20.29
N LEU A 36 -21.70 9.83 19.14
CA LEU A 36 -21.22 11.15 18.71
C LEU A 36 -22.35 12.08 18.22
N ASP A 37 -23.49 11.52 17.79
CA ASP A 37 -24.60 12.26 17.14
C ASP A 37 -25.94 12.12 17.91
N ASP A 38 -25.93 11.63 19.16
CA ASP A 38 -27.15 11.46 19.99
C ASP A 38 -27.93 12.78 20.19
N GLN A 39 -27.32 13.96 19.95
CA GLN A 39 -28.00 15.26 20.00
C GLN A 39 -28.92 15.56 18.79
N LYS A 40 -28.75 14.87 17.65
CA LYS A 40 -29.56 15.10 16.43
C LYS A 40 -30.67 14.07 16.23
N GLY A 41 -30.67 12.97 16.99
CA GLY A 41 -31.66 11.90 16.88
C GLY A 41 -31.64 11.13 15.56
N ILE A 42 -30.63 11.33 14.71
CA ILE A 42 -30.48 10.69 13.40
C ILE A 42 -29.33 9.69 13.49
N HIS A 43 -29.63 8.40 13.30
CA HIS A 43 -28.62 7.33 13.33
C HIS A 43 -28.32 6.87 11.91
N SER A 44 -27.10 7.08 11.43
CA SER A 44 -26.70 6.71 10.06
C SER A 44 -25.85 5.43 10.03
N CYS A 45 -25.94 4.70 8.92
CA CYS A 45 -25.02 3.62 8.59
C CYS A 45 -23.65 4.19 8.16
N PRO A 46 -22.53 3.77 8.76
CA PRO A 46 -21.19 4.22 8.36
C PRO A 46 -20.84 3.92 6.89
N GLN A 47 -21.42 2.87 6.32
CA GLN A 47 -21.00 2.33 5.03
C GLN A 47 -21.88 2.81 3.85
N CYS A 48 -23.20 2.82 4.02
CA CYS A 48 -24.13 3.27 2.97
C CYS A 48 -24.85 4.60 3.28
N ARG A 49 -24.57 5.21 4.44
CA ARG A 49 -25.15 6.49 4.89
C ARG A 49 -26.67 6.51 5.06
N GLN A 50 -27.36 5.38 4.95
CA GLN A 50 -28.78 5.27 5.23
C GLN A 50 -29.08 5.70 6.68
N THR A 51 -30.07 6.56 6.86
CA THR A 51 -30.48 7.10 8.16
C THR A 51 -31.67 6.34 8.75
N PHE A 52 -31.71 6.26 10.08
CA PHE A 52 -32.74 5.54 10.83
C PHE A 52 -33.28 6.41 11.97
N THR A 53 -34.61 6.55 12.01
CA THR A 53 -35.37 7.19 13.09
C THR A 53 -36.65 6.37 13.32
N PRO A 54 -36.87 5.72 14.49
CA PRO A 54 -36.06 5.74 15.73
C PRO A 54 -34.78 4.90 15.65
N ARG A 55 -33.95 4.95 16.72
CA ARG A 55 -32.70 4.18 16.85
C ARG A 55 -32.93 2.68 16.67
N PRO A 56 -32.23 2.02 15.73
CA PRO A 56 -32.32 0.57 15.57
C PRO A 56 -31.84 -0.18 16.81
N ALA A 57 -32.52 -1.28 17.15
CA ALA A 57 -32.08 -2.19 18.20
C ALA A 57 -30.83 -2.96 17.77
N LEU A 58 -29.76 -2.90 18.57
CA LEU A 58 -28.49 -3.58 18.31
C LEU A 58 -28.50 -4.99 18.93
N ASN A 59 -29.20 -5.90 18.27
CA ASN A 59 -29.24 -7.32 18.66
C ASN A 59 -28.05 -8.08 18.09
N ARG A 60 -27.46 -8.96 18.90
CA ARG A 60 -26.34 -9.81 18.49
C ARG A 60 -26.78 -10.74 17.35
N ASN A 61 -26.05 -10.71 16.25
CA ASN A 61 -26.21 -11.63 15.14
C ASN A 61 -25.52 -12.96 15.49
N ILE A 62 -26.33 -13.97 15.80
CA ILE A 62 -25.86 -15.28 16.27
C ILE A 62 -25.06 -15.99 15.18
N LEU A 63 -25.49 -15.95 13.92
CA LEU A 63 -24.83 -16.63 12.80
C LEU A 63 -23.45 -16.04 12.51
N LEU A 64 -23.34 -14.71 12.49
CA LEU A 64 -22.03 -14.06 12.33
C LEU A 64 -21.12 -14.34 13.51
N ALA A 65 -21.67 -14.40 14.74
CA ALA A 65 -20.88 -14.74 15.91
C ALA A 65 -20.36 -16.19 15.84
N GLU A 66 -21.20 -17.15 15.45
CA GLU A 66 -20.79 -18.55 15.27
C GLU A 66 -19.74 -18.70 14.17
N LEU A 67 -19.88 -17.99 13.05
CA LEU A 67 -18.91 -18.02 11.96
C LEU A 67 -17.56 -17.42 12.38
N VAL A 68 -17.59 -16.29 13.10
CA VAL A 68 -16.41 -15.66 13.71
C VAL A 68 -15.74 -16.61 14.70
N GLU A 69 -16.50 -17.30 15.54
CA GLU A 69 -15.95 -18.24 16.51
C GLU A 69 -15.41 -19.50 15.84
N LYS A 70 -16.04 -20.02 14.79
CA LYS A 70 -15.49 -21.13 13.97
C LYS A 70 -14.16 -20.76 13.34
N LEU A 71 -14.08 -19.57 12.74
CA LEU A 71 -12.80 -19.06 12.22
C LEU A 71 -11.79 -18.90 13.34
N LYS A 72 -12.17 -18.35 14.49
CA LYS A 72 -11.28 -18.26 15.66
C LYS A 72 -10.85 -19.62 16.18
N THR A 73 -11.68 -20.66 16.13
CA THR A 73 -11.28 -22.02 16.53
C THR A 73 -10.35 -22.64 15.51
N ASP A 74 -10.62 -22.44 14.21
CA ASP A 74 -9.74 -22.88 13.12
C ASP A 74 -8.39 -22.16 13.17
N PHE A 75 -8.34 -20.93 13.70
CA PHE A 75 -7.12 -20.15 13.98
C PHE A 75 -6.56 -20.33 15.41
N LYS A 76 -7.28 -20.95 16.35
CA LYS A 76 -6.85 -21.22 17.75
C LYS A 76 -6.45 -22.67 17.99
N THR A 77 -6.71 -23.59 17.06
CA THR A 77 -5.86 -24.77 16.90
C THR A 77 -4.54 -24.34 16.27
N VAL A 78 -3.79 -23.51 16.99
CA VAL A 78 -2.34 -23.70 17.02
C VAL A 78 -2.17 -24.93 17.89
N PRO A 79 -1.80 -26.09 17.35
CA PRO A 79 -1.27 -27.13 18.22
C PRO A 79 -0.05 -26.52 18.92
N SER A 80 -0.21 -26.22 20.21
CA SER A 80 0.92 -26.24 21.14
C SER A 80 1.65 -27.57 20.90
N ALA A 81 2.98 -27.57 21.04
CA ALA A 81 3.95 -28.55 20.51
C ALA A 81 3.80 -30.03 20.96
N SER A 82 2.58 -30.53 21.17
CA SER A 82 2.21 -31.91 21.49
C SER A 82 1.21 -32.53 20.50
N CYS A 83 0.78 -31.84 19.44
CA CYS A 83 -0.26 -32.36 18.54
C CYS A 83 0.27 -32.84 17.19
N PHE A 84 0.85 -34.04 17.19
CA PHE A 84 0.48 -35.07 16.24
C PHE A 84 0.61 -36.40 16.98
N PRO A 85 -0.49 -37.10 17.33
CA PRO A 85 -0.40 -38.51 17.67
C PRO A 85 0.19 -39.19 16.43
N GLY A 86 1.37 -39.78 16.55
CA GLY A 86 1.93 -40.60 15.48
C GLY A 86 0.95 -41.73 15.14
N PRO A 87 1.05 -42.35 13.95
CA PRO A 87 0.23 -43.50 13.61
C PRO A 87 0.33 -44.54 14.73
N GLU A 88 -0.82 -44.97 15.25
CA GLU A 88 -0.91 -45.97 16.32
C GLU A 88 -0.37 -47.32 15.81
N ASP A 89 0.40 -48.00 16.67
CA ASP A 89 1.01 -49.28 16.35
C ASP A 89 -0.06 -50.38 16.29
N VAL A 90 -0.58 -50.66 15.10
CA VAL A 90 -1.41 -51.84 14.88
C VAL A 90 -0.49 -53.07 14.85
N LYS A 91 -0.44 -53.80 15.97
CA LYS A 91 0.23 -55.10 16.06
C LYS A 91 -0.57 -56.14 15.27
N TYR A 92 0.07 -56.74 14.28
CA TYR A 92 -0.42 -57.97 13.66
C TYR A 92 0.52 -59.11 14.05
N ASP A 93 -0.02 -60.10 14.76
CA ASP A 93 0.63 -61.38 14.98
C ASP A 93 0.50 -62.20 13.69
N HIS A 94 1.60 -62.41 12.97
CA HIS A 94 1.97 -63.70 12.36
C HIS A 94 3.34 -63.63 11.66
N ASP A 95 4.03 -64.76 11.73
CA ASP A 95 5.44 -65.02 11.47
C ASP A 95 5.79 -65.03 9.97
N ASP A 96 6.61 -64.06 9.57
CA ASP A 96 7.57 -64.10 8.45
C ASP A 96 8.69 -63.10 8.81
N SER A 97 9.75 -63.61 9.46
CA SER A 97 10.64 -62.78 10.30
C SER A 97 11.51 -61.75 9.56
N ALA A 98 11.63 -61.83 8.23
CA ALA A 98 12.31 -60.82 7.42
C ALA A 98 11.41 -59.62 7.06
N ALA A 99 10.17 -59.88 6.63
CA ALA A 99 9.24 -58.83 6.21
C ALA A 99 8.69 -58.04 7.41
N ALA A 100 8.53 -58.70 8.58
CA ALA A 100 8.14 -58.03 9.81
C ALA A 100 9.25 -57.11 10.36
N ALA A 101 10.51 -57.53 10.26
CA ALA A 101 11.67 -56.71 10.63
C ALA A 101 11.81 -55.50 9.69
N GLU A 102 11.72 -55.70 8.37
CA GLU A 102 11.75 -54.63 7.38
C GLU A 102 10.60 -53.63 7.58
N ARG A 103 9.37 -54.10 7.82
CA ARG A 103 8.23 -53.22 8.13
C ARG A 103 8.49 -52.37 9.37
N THR A 104 9.03 -52.95 10.43
CA THR A 104 9.33 -52.23 11.68
C THR A 104 10.36 -51.13 11.42
N GLU A 105 11.40 -51.41 10.63
CA GLU A 105 12.39 -50.42 10.21
C GLU A 105 11.74 -49.29 9.37
N LYS A 106 10.92 -49.63 8.37
CA LYS A 106 10.20 -48.64 7.55
C LYS A 106 9.21 -47.81 8.37
N GLN A 107 8.58 -48.39 9.39
CA GLN A 107 7.68 -47.68 10.31
C GLN A 107 8.43 -46.69 11.20
N GLY A 108 9.67 -47.03 11.61
CA GLY A 108 10.59 -46.09 12.27
C GLY A 108 10.96 -44.92 11.37
N GLN A 109 11.42 -45.20 10.14
CA GLN A 109 11.77 -44.16 9.14
C GLN A 109 10.57 -43.26 8.81
N LEU A 110 9.36 -43.83 8.73
CA LEU A 110 8.14 -43.06 8.51
C LEU A 110 7.84 -42.12 9.69
N ARG A 111 8.06 -42.58 10.93
CA ARG A 111 7.84 -41.77 12.14
C ARG A 111 8.80 -40.58 12.21
N GLU A 112 10.07 -40.78 11.87
CA GLU A 112 11.06 -39.70 11.79
C GLU A 112 10.69 -38.67 10.71
N LYS A 113 10.33 -39.13 9.51
CA LYS A 113 9.84 -38.25 8.44
C LYS A 113 8.56 -37.51 8.83
N TRP A 114 7.65 -38.17 9.54
CA TRP A 114 6.42 -37.55 10.04
C TRP A 114 6.72 -36.40 11.01
N GLN A 115 7.62 -36.62 11.98
CA GLN A 115 8.07 -35.59 12.92
C GLN A 115 8.75 -34.42 12.21
N GLN A 116 9.60 -34.71 11.21
CA GLN A 116 10.26 -33.69 10.40
C GLN A 116 9.26 -32.81 9.64
N VAL A 117 8.26 -33.43 8.98
CA VAL A 117 7.21 -32.68 8.27
C VAL A 117 6.37 -31.86 9.24
N GLY A 118 6.00 -32.42 10.41
CA GLY A 118 5.27 -31.69 11.45
C GLY A 118 6.03 -30.45 11.96
N LEU A 119 7.35 -30.57 12.18
CA LEU A 119 8.18 -29.44 12.57
C LEU A 119 8.23 -28.35 11.47
N ARG A 120 8.36 -28.75 10.20
CA ARG A 120 8.34 -27.82 9.06
C ARG A 120 7.02 -27.07 8.96
N ILE A 121 5.89 -27.75 9.16
CA ILE A 121 4.57 -27.11 9.17
C ILE A 121 4.52 -26.03 10.25
N CYS A 122 4.90 -26.38 11.49
CA CYS A 122 4.90 -25.42 12.61
C CYS A 122 5.77 -24.18 12.34
N VAL A 123 6.97 -24.36 11.77
CA VAL A 123 7.85 -23.25 11.39
C VAL A 123 7.19 -22.35 10.33
N ARG A 124 6.60 -22.94 9.28
CA ARG A 124 5.93 -22.18 8.22
C ARG A 124 4.67 -21.46 8.70
N GLU A 125 3.93 -22.07 9.62
CA GLU A 125 2.78 -21.44 10.26
C GLU A 125 3.19 -20.20 11.08
N LYS A 126 4.33 -20.28 11.78
CA LYS A 126 4.89 -19.14 12.50
C LYS A 126 5.36 -18.03 11.55
N GLU A 127 6.12 -18.38 10.50
CA GLU A 127 6.53 -17.41 9.47
C GLU A 127 5.32 -16.69 8.85
N MET A 128 4.26 -17.44 8.55
CA MET A 128 3.01 -16.87 8.03
C MET A 128 2.36 -15.89 9.03
N GLN A 129 2.37 -16.20 10.33
CA GLN A 129 1.84 -15.30 11.36
C GLN A 129 2.67 -14.02 11.48
N ASP A 130 4.00 -14.14 11.47
CA ASP A 130 4.92 -13.00 11.52
C ASP A 130 4.71 -12.06 10.32
N ILE A 131 4.54 -12.62 9.11
CA ILE A 131 4.22 -11.86 7.89
C ILE A 131 2.87 -11.15 8.03
N ARG A 132 1.83 -11.83 8.52
CA ARG A 132 0.51 -11.22 8.74
C ARG A 132 0.60 -10.02 9.67
N GLN A 133 1.35 -10.14 10.77
CA GLN A 133 1.55 -9.05 11.72
C GLN A 133 2.31 -7.87 11.08
N ALA A 134 3.35 -8.15 10.29
CA ALA A 134 4.12 -7.11 9.59
C ALA A 134 3.24 -6.34 8.59
N VAL A 135 2.40 -7.03 7.82
CA VAL A 135 1.45 -6.40 6.88
C VAL A 135 0.44 -5.53 7.62
N MET A 136 -0.11 -6.01 8.75
CA MET A 136 -1.01 -5.21 9.58
C MET A 136 -0.33 -3.94 10.11
N SER A 137 0.91 -4.06 10.60
CA SER A 137 1.70 -2.93 11.09
C SER A 137 1.94 -1.88 10.01
N LEU A 138 2.35 -2.31 8.80
CA LEU A 138 2.51 -1.41 7.66
C LEU A 138 1.20 -0.69 7.34
N SER A 139 0.08 -1.43 7.26
CA SER A 139 -1.23 -0.86 6.95
C SER A 139 -1.65 0.21 7.96
N LEU A 140 -1.47 -0.05 9.26
CA LEU A 140 -1.79 0.91 10.31
C LEU A 140 -0.90 2.15 10.24
N SER A 141 0.40 1.96 10.00
CA SER A 141 1.34 3.07 9.88
C SER A 141 1.07 3.93 8.64
N ALA A 142 0.75 3.31 7.50
CA ALA A 142 0.40 4.01 6.27
C ALA A 142 -0.89 4.82 6.45
N GLN A 143 -1.91 4.24 7.07
CA GLN A 143 -3.17 4.93 7.37
C GLN A 143 -2.97 6.13 8.29
N ALA A 144 -2.18 5.98 9.36
CA ALA A 144 -1.86 7.08 10.26
C ALA A 144 -1.11 8.22 9.56
N ALA A 145 -0.21 7.89 8.62
CA ALA A 145 0.48 8.90 7.82
C ALA A 145 -0.49 9.66 6.89
N VAL A 146 -1.43 8.96 6.25
CA VAL A 146 -2.47 9.58 5.41
C VAL A 146 -3.34 10.53 6.22
N GLU A 147 -3.85 10.08 7.38
CA GLU A 147 -4.68 10.92 8.26
C GLU A 147 -3.92 12.15 8.75
N HIS A 148 -2.63 12.00 9.08
CA HIS A 148 -1.79 13.13 9.43
C HIS A 148 -1.64 14.13 8.28
N CYS A 149 -1.42 13.66 7.05
CA CYS A 149 -1.37 14.52 5.87
C CYS A 149 -2.70 15.27 5.67
N GLU A 150 -3.84 14.59 5.78
CA GLU A 150 -5.17 15.21 5.66
C GLU A 150 -5.36 16.34 6.68
N LEU A 151 -4.96 16.12 7.93
CA LEU A 151 -5.04 17.13 8.99
C LEU A 151 -4.16 18.35 8.69
N VAL A 152 -2.91 18.13 8.28
CA VAL A 152 -1.96 19.21 7.96
C VAL A 152 -2.45 20.04 6.78
N PHE A 153 -2.90 19.41 5.70
CA PHE A 153 -3.44 20.12 4.55
C PHE A 153 -4.74 20.87 4.88
N ALA A 154 -5.62 20.29 5.70
CA ALA A 154 -6.82 20.98 6.16
C ALA A 154 -6.50 22.25 6.97
N GLU A 155 -5.49 22.21 7.85
CA GLU A 155 -5.08 23.41 8.60
C GLU A 155 -4.44 24.46 7.69
N LEU A 156 -3.64 24.04 6.71
CA LEU A 156 -3.07 24.96 5.71
C LEU A 156 -4.17 25.69 4.92
N ILE A 157 -5.19 24.96 4.45
CA ILE A 157 -6.35 25.54 3.75
C ILE A 157 -7.05 26.56 4.66
N ARG A 158 -7.36 26.19 5.91
CA ARG A 158 -7.99 27.10 6.88
C ARG A 158 -7.17 28.36 7.12
N SER A 159 -5.84 28.23 7.19
CA SER A 159 -4.93 29.35 7.36
C SER A 159 -4.98 30.32 6.17
N ILE A 160 -4.95 29.78 4.95
CA ILE A 160 -5.06 30.57 3.71
C ILE A 160 -6.43 31.27 3.63
N GLU A 161 -7.51 30.57 3.97
CA GLU A 161 -8.86 31.15 4.00
C GLU A 161 -8.98 32.28 5.03
N ARG A 162 -8.36 32.13 6.21
CA ARG A 162 -8.30 33.18 7.23
C ARG A 162 -7.59 34.42 6.70
N ARG A 163 -6.40 34.26 6.09
CA ARG A 163 -5.63 35.35 5.48
C ARG A 163 -6.39 36.02 4.33
N ARG A 164 -7.10 35.26 3.52
CA ARG A 164 -7.99 35.80 2.47
C ARG A 164 -9.05 36.73 3.07
N CYS A 165 -9.70 36.33 4.16
CA CYS A 165 -10.67 37.17 4.86
C CYS A 165 -10.02 38.45 5.41
N GLU A 166 -8.84 38.35 6.01
CA GLU A 166 -8.09 39.52 6.51
C GLU A 166 -7.83 40.55 5.41
N VAL A 167 -7.33 40.12 4.24
CA VAL A 167 -7.06 41.01 3.10
C VAL A 167 -8.34 41.67 2.59
N LYS A 168 -9.43 40.89 2.48
CA LYS A 168 -10.74 41.41 2.05
C LYS A 168 -11.27 42.48 3.02
N GLU A 169 -11.18 42.24 4.32
CA GLU A 169 -11.64 43.19 5.33
C GLU A 169 -10.78 44.45 5.34
N LEU A 170 -9.45 44.34 5.14
CA LEU A 170 -8.56 45.49 5.04
C LEU A 170 -8.94 46.41 3.87
N ILE A 171 -9.14 45.85 2.67
CA ILE A 171 -9.56 46.61 1.48
C ILE A 171 -10.92 47.27 1.72
N SER A 172 -11.88 46.51 2.25
CA SER A 172 -13.23 47.00 2.49
C SER A 172 -13.26 48.09 3.56
N ALA A 173 -12.47 47.96 4.63
CA ALA A 173 -12.35 48.95 5.68
C ALA A 173 -11.72 50.25 5.16
N HIS A 174 -10.65 50.15 4.35
CA HIS A 174 -10.04 51.32 3.73
C HIS A 174 -11.03 52.03 2.80
N GLN A 175 -11.71 51.29 1.92
CA GLN A 175 -12.74 51.84 1.03
C GLN A 175 -13.84 52.57 1.82
N ARG A 176 -14.41 51.94 2.86
CA ARG A 176 -15.46 52.55 3.70
C ARG A 176 -14.98 53.84 4.35
N ALA A 177 -13.77 53.85 4.91
CA ALA A 177 -13.22 55.03 5.57
C ALA A 177 -13.00 56.18 4.57
N SER A 178 -12.42 55.89 3.40
CA SER A 178 -12.19 56.90 2.36
C SER A 178 -13.49 57.45 1.79
N VAL A 179 -14.50 56.61 1.58
CA VAL A 179 -15.83 57.04 1.11
C VAL A 179 -16.51 57.91 2.16
N SER A 180 -16.54 57.48 3.44
CA SER A 180 -17.15 58.26 4.51
C SER A 180 -16.49 59.63 4.70
N GLN A 181 -15.16 59.70 4.54
CA GLN A 181 -14.45 60.98 4.56
C GLN A 181 -14.86 61.90 3.40
N ALA A 182 -15.02 61.35 2.20
CA ALA A 182 -15.45 62.10 1.02
C ALA A 182 -16.90 62.58 1.13
N GLU A 183 -17.81 61.73 1.63
CA GLU A 183 -19.20 62.08 1.90
C GLU A 183 -19.30 63.25 2.90
N GLY A 184 -18.52 63.22 4.00
CA GLY A 184 -18.49 64.32 4.96
C GLY A 184 -17.91 65.63 4.40
N LEU A 185 -17.04 65.56 3.40
CA LEU A 185 -16.58 66.75 2.67
C LEU A 185 -17.67 67.29 1.73
N LEU A 186 -18.37 66.41 1.02
CA LEU A 186 -19.48 66.79 0.15
C LEU A 186 -20.60 67.47 0.93
N GLU A 187 -21.01 66.91 2.08
CA GLU A 187 -22.06 67.50 2.90
C GLU A 187 -21.69 68.92 3.38
N ARG A 188 -20.43 69.14 3.79
CA ARG A 188 -19.96 70.47 4.16
C ARG A 188 -20.01 71.45 2.98
N LEU A 189 -19.59 71.03 1.79
CA LEU A 189 -19.64 71.85 0.59
C LEU A 189 -21.09 72.17 0.19
N GLU A 190 -22.01 71.20 0.31
CA GLU A 190 -23.43 71.41 0.04
C GLU A 190 -24.04 72.46 0.98
N GLN A 191 -23.68 72.42 2.28
CA GLN A 191 -24.10 73.41 3.27
C GLN A 191 -23.55 74.80 2.95
N GLU A 192 -22.27 74.92 2.62
CA GLU A 192 -21.63 76.19 2.25
C GLU A 192 -22.28 76.79 0.99
N ILE A 193 -22.49 75.97 -0.06
CA ILE A 193 -23.18 76.39 -1.28
C ILE A 193 -24.62 76.85 -0.97
N ALA A 194 -25.33 76.15 -0.09
CA ALA A 194 -26.69 76.52 0.30
C ALA A 194 -26.73 77.86 1.05
N GLU A 195 -25.77 78.10 1.96
CA GLU A 195 -25.66 79.38 2.66
C GLU A 195 -25.29 80.52 1.71
N LEU A 196 -24.33 80.30 0.82
CA LEU A 196 -23.94 81.27 -0.20
C LEU A 196 -25.12 81.64 -1.11
N LYS A 197 -25.89 80.64 -1.59
CA LYS A 197 -27.12 80.86 -2.36
C LYS A 197 -28.20 81.61 -1.58
N ARG A 198 -28.30 81.43 -0.26
CA ARG A 198 -29.23 82.19 0.58
C ARG A 198 -28.81 83.66 0.65
N ARG A 199 -27.53 83.94 0.92
CA ARG A 199 -27.02 85.33 1.00
C ARG A 199 -27.09 86.05 -0.34
N ASP A 200 -26.81 85.35 -1.44
CA ASP A 200 -26.95 85.88 -2.80
C ASP A 200 -28.37 86.43 -3.04
N LYS A 201 -29.40 85.66 -2.68
CA LYS A 201 -30.81 86.11 -2.75
C LYS A 201 -31.12 87.29 -1.82
N GLU A 202 -30.57 87.30 -0.60
CA GLU A 202 -30.75 88.42 0.34
C GLU A 202 -30.12 89.71 -0.20
N LEU A 203 -28.96 89.61 -0.86
CA LEU A 203 -28.31 90.72 -1.53
C LEU A 203 -29.11 91.21 -2.75
N GLU A 204 -29.66 90.30 -3.56
CA GLU A 204 -30.56 90.67 -4.67
C GLU A 204 -31.80 91.41 -4.17
N GLN A 205 -32.42 90.95 -3.09
CA GLN A 205 -33.59 91.61 -2.48
C GLN A 205 -33.24 92.98 -1.90
N LEU A 206 -32.09 93.09 -1.22
CA LEU A 206 -31.64 94.36 -0.68
C LEU A 206 -31.37 95.39 -1.79
N ALA A 207 -30.75 94.97 -2.89
CA ALA A 207 -30.48 95.84 -4.04
C ALA A 207 -31.75 96.41 -4.69
N GLN A 208 -32.91 95.76 -4.51
CA GLN A 208 -34.21 96.21 -5.00
C GLN A 208 -34.97 97.09 -3.99
N THR A 209 -34.40 97.35 -2.81
CA THR A 209 -35.08 98.13 -1.75
C THR A 209 -35.00 99.63 -2.05
N GLU A 210 -36.14 100.32 -2.15
CA GLU A 210 -36.21 101.77 -2.41
C GLU A 210 -36.07 102.65 -1.14
N ASP A 211 -36.28 102.08 0.05
CA ASP A 211 -36.12 102.81 1.33
C ASP A 211 -34.66 102.82 1.78
N ASP A 212 -34.01 103.99 1.62
CA ASP A 212 -32.61 104.23 1.96
C ASP A 212 -32.26 103.89 3.41
N ILE A 213 -33.18 104.10 4.37
CA ILE A 213 -32.90 103.83 5.79
C ILE A 213 -32.90 102.31 6.03
N ASN A 214 -33.88 101.61 5.47
CA ASN A 214 -33.97 100.16 5.58
C ASN A 214 -32.81 99.48 4.84
N PHE A 215 -32.41 100.03 3.69
CA PHE A 215 -31.23 99.58 2.94
C PHE A 215 -29.97 99.63 3.80
N LEU A 216 -29.66 100.80 4.38
CA LEU A 216 -28.45 100.99 5.19
C LEU A 216 -28.43 100.09 6.44
N LYS A 217 -29.58 99.90 7.10
CA LYS A 217 -29.70 99.04 8.27
C LYS A 217 -29.48 97.56 7.94
N THR A 218 -30.05 97.09 6.82
CA THR A 218 -29.99 95.68 6.40
C THR A 218 -28.62 95.35 5.81
N PHE A 219 -28.03 96.28 5.05
CA PHE A 219 -26.67 96.18 4.55
C PHE A 219 -25.65 95.95 5.68
N GLN A 220 -25.76 96.73 6.76
CA GLN A 220 -24.85 96.61 7.91
C GLN A 220 -24.94 95.24 8.60
N SER A 221 -26.13 94.62 8.62
CA SER A 221 -26.33 93.27 9.15
C SER A 221 -25.75 92.18 8.23
N LEU A 222 -25.81 92.38 6.91
CA LEU A 222 -25.31 91.42 5.91
C LEU A 222 -23.79 91.46 5.75
N CYS A 223 -23.14 92.58 6.09
CA CYS A 223 -21.66 92.69 6.05
C CYS A 223 -20.95 91.94 7.18
N VAL A 224 -21.67 91.49 8.22
CA VAL A 224 -21.08 90.64 9.26
C VAL A 224 -20.94 89.23 8.67
N ALA A 225 -19.70 88.84 8.37
CA ALA A 225 -19.37 87.48 7.96
C ALA A 225 -19.75 86.52 9.11
N PRO A 226 -20.46 85.41 8.84
CA PRO A 226 -20.54 84.36 9.82
C PRO A 226 -19.12 83.78 9.99
N GLY A 227 -18.84 83.27 11.19
CA GLY A 227 -17.55 82.68 11.55
C GLY A 227 -17.26 81.34 10.84
N SER A 228 -17.42 81.29 9.51
CA SER A 228 -17.01 80.17 8.69
C SER A 228 -15.64 80.49 8.12
N GLU A 229 -14.62 79.86 8.70
CA GLU A 229 -13.33 79.67 8.04
C GLU A 229 -13.62 79.04 6.67
N LEU A 230 -13.33 79.76 5.59
CA LEU A 230 -13.40 79.23 4.22
C LEU A 230 -12.70 77.87 4.21
N LEU A 231 -13.40 76.82 3.75
CA LEU A 231 -12.79 75.51 3.63
C LEU A 231 -11.56 75.63 2.71
N PRO A 232 -10.40 75.06 3.09
CA PRO A 232 -9.23 75.03 2.21
C PRO A 232 -9.61 74.41 0.87
N TYR A 233 -9.05 74.91 -0.23
CA TYR A 233 -9.30 74.36 -1.56
C TYR A 233 -9.08 72.84 -1.58
N ILE A 234 -10.14 72.08 -1.86
CA ILE A 234 -10.12 70.61 -1.85
C ILE A 234 -9.63 70.12 -3.21
N THR A 235 -8.46 69.49 -3.24
CA THR A 235 -7.96 68.79 -4.44
C THR A 235 -8.40 67.33 -4.39
N ALA A 236 -9.21 66.91 -5.36
CA ALA A 236 -9.60 65.50 -5.49
C ALA A 236 -8.48 64.69 -6.16
N ASN A 237 -8.06 63.58 -5.54
CA ASN A 237 -7.21 62.62 -6.20
C ASN A 237 -8.03 61.82 -7.23
N GLN A 238 -7.59 61.77 -8.48
CA GLN A 238 -8.29 61.12 -9.59
C GLN A 238 -7.83 59.67 -9.84
N HIS A 239 -6.79 59.21 -9.16
CA HIS A 239 -6.19 57.90 -9.40
C HIS A 239 -6.26 57.02 -8.15
N PHE A 240 -7.30 56.19 -8.07
CA PHE A 240 -7.42 55.13 -7.06
C PHE A 240 -7.01 53.79 -7.67
N SER A 241 -6.08 53.09 -7.03
CA SER A 241 -5.58 51.80 -7.52
C SER A 241 -5.22 50.88 -6.37
N PHE A 242 -5.51 49.59 -6.55
CA PHE A 242 -5.06 48.49 -5.68
C PHE A 242 -4.12 47.53 -6.42
N GLU A 243 -3.49 47.96 -7.52
CA GLU A 243 -2.57 47.11 -8.29
C GLU A 243 -1.40 46.58 -7.45
N GLU A 244 -0.84 47.39 -6.55
CA GLU A 244 0.25 46.97 -5.67
C GLU A 244 -0.19 45.84 -4.72
N VAL A 245 -1.43 45.90 -4.22
CA VAL A 245 -2.01 44.85 -3.39
C VAL A 245 -2.18 43.57 -4.20
N LYS A 246 -2.72 43.66 -5.43
CA LYS A 246 -2.87 42.51 -6.32
C LYS A 246 -1.53 41.86 -6.65
N SER A 247 -0.53 42.68 -7.02
CA SER A 247 0.84 42.22 -7.31
C SER A 247 1.48 41.52 -6.10
N SER A 248 1.30 42.07 -4.90
CA SER A 248 1.81 41.47 -3.66
C SER A 248 1.19 40.10 -3.36
N ILE A 249 -0.12 39.94 -3.61
CA ILE A 249 -0.81 38.66 -3.42
C ILE A 249 -0.37 37.64 -4.47
N SER A 250 -0.25 38.03 -5.75
CA SER A 250 0.26 37.15 -6.80
C SER A 250 1.65 36.63 -6.48
N GLY A 251 2.59 37.52 -6.10
CA GLY A 251 3.93 37.11 -5.73
C GLY A 251 3.99 36.23 -4.47
N MET A 252 3.04 36.37 -3.54
CA MET A 252 2.92 35.47 -2.39
C MET A 252 2.48 34.06 -2.83
N ILE A 253 1.54 33.95 -3.77
CA ILE A 253 1.08 32.66 -4.30
C ILE A 253 2.21 31.95 -5.03
N GLU A 254 2.94 32.65 -5.90
CA GLU A 254 4.09 32.08 -6.63
C GLU A 254 5.12 31.47 -5.67
N ARG A 255 5.52 32.21 -4.63
CA ARG A 255 6.46 31.70 -3.61
C ARG A 255 5.93 30.48 -2.86
N LEU A 256 4.63 30.45 -2.55
CA LEU A 256 4.01 29.31 -1.88
C LEU A 256 4.04 28.07 -2.79
N GLU A 257 3.71 28.23 -4.06
CA GLU A 257 3.74 27.13 -5.03
C GLU A 257 5.16 26.57 -5.23
N ASP A 258 6.18 27.43 -5.24
CA ASP A 258 7.57 26.99 -5.40
C ASP A 258 8.03 26.13 -4.23
N VAL A 259 7.73 26.56 -2.99
CA VAL A 259 8.02 25.76 -1.78
C VAL A 259 7.29 24.42 -1.82
N LEU A 260 6.02 24.41 -2.23
CA LEU A 260 5.26 23.16 -2.34
C LEU A 260 5.85 22.23 -3.39
N LYS A 261 6.24 22.74 -4.57
CA LYS A 261 6.87 21.92 -5.63
C LYS A 261 8.17 21.29 -5.15
N GLU A 262 9.03 22.06 -4.48
CA GLU A 262 10.31 21.57 -3.97
C GLU A 262 10.14 20.41 -2.97
N GLU A 263 9.23 20.57 -2.00
CA GLU A 263 8.97 19.55 -0.99
C GLU A 263 8.32 18.29 -1.56
N MET A 264 7.39 18.43 -2.52
CA MET A 264 6.66 17.30 -3.11
C MET A 264 7.59 16.32 -3.85
N VAL A 265 8.71 16.77 -4.40
CA VAL A 265 9.67 15.91 -5.12
C VAL A 265 10.33 14.89 -4.19
N GLN A 266 10.48 15.20 -2.90
CA GLN A 266 11.19 14.35 -1.94
C GLN A 266 10.30 13.27 -1.31
N ILE A 267 8.98 13.40 -1.39
CA ILE A 267 8.03 12.52 -0.71
C ILE A 267 8.03 11.09 -1.28
N PRO A 268 7.99 10.88 -2.61
CA PRO A 268 7.94 9.53 -3.18
C PRO A 268 9.09 8.64 -2.71
N GLY A 269 10.32 9.17 -2.66
CA GLY A 269 11.50 8.42 -2.20
C GLY A 269 11.41 7.98 -0.74
N LYS A 270 10.78 8.78 0.12
CA LYS A 270 10.54 8.42 1.53
C LYS A 270 9.47 7.33 1.68
N VAL A 271 8.46 7.34 0.80
CA VAL A 271 7.40 6.31 0.78
C VAL A 271 7.94 4.96 0.29
N THR A 272 8.75 4.95 -0.77
CA THR A 272 9.30 3.72 -1.34
C THR A 272 10.26 3.00 -0.40
N ALA A 273 11.02 3.73 0.43
CA ALA A 273 11.95 3.15 1.41
C ALA A 273 11.28 2.21 2.45
N VAL A 274 9.98 2.40 2.71
CA VAL A 274 9.22 1.56 3.65
C VAL A 274 8.83 0.21 3.04
N SER A 275 8.76 0.11 1.70
CA SER A 275 8.26 -1.07 0.98
C SER A 275 9.33 -2.14 0.71
N GLU A 276 10.63 -1.84 0.88
CA GLU A 276 11.73 -2.79 0.58
C GLU A 276 11.94 -3.89 1.63
N VAL A 277 11.20 -3.86 2.74
CA VAL A 277 11.41 -4.75 3.91
C VAL A 277 10.88 -6.19 3.68
N TYR A 278 10.17 -6.47 2.59
CA TYR A 278 9.46 -7.75 2.39
C TYR A 278 10.30 -8.92 1.84
N VAL A 279 11.59 -8.72 1.54
CA VAL A 279 12.49 -9.83 1.16
C VAL A 279 13.54 -10.05 2.26
N LEU A 280 13.08 -10.40 3.46
CA LEU A 280 13.95 -11.10 4.39
C LEU A 280 14.02 -12.56 3.91
N SER A 281 15.14 -12.93 3.30
CA SER A 281 15.51 -14.33 3.06
C SER A 281 15.21 -15.18 4.30
N PRO A 282 14.78 -16.45 4.14
CA PRO A 282 14.48 -17.33 5.26
C PRO A 282 15.63 -17.30 6.27
N ARG A 283 15.28 -17.14 7.55
CA ARG A 283 16.25 -17.08 8.65
C ARG A 283 17.04 -18.40 8.65
N PRO A 284 18.36 -18.41 8.36
CA PRO A 284 19.15 -19.64 8.14
C PRO A 284 19.10 -20.59 9.33
N GLU A 285 18.93 -20.03 10.53
CA GLU A 285 18.90 -20.71 11.82
C GLU A 285 17.74 -21.72 11.96
N LEU A 286 16.60 -21.53 11.26
CA LEU A 286 15.45 -22.44 11.30
C LEU A 286 15.41 -23.45 10.14
N MET A 287 16.09 -23.16 9.03
CA MET A 287 16.21 -24.08 7.87
C MET A 287 17.23 -25.19 8.14
N ALA A 288 18.33 -24.90 8.85
CA ALA A 288 19.38 -25.87 9.16
C ALA A 288 18.86 -27.10 9.96
N ALA A 289 17.81 -26.94 10.77
CA ALA A 289 17.18 -28.05 11.50
C ALA A 289 16.17 -28.84 10.65
N ALA A 290 15.71 -28.29 9.52
CA ALA A 290 14.66 -28.85 8.67
C ALA A 290 15.19 -29.45 7.35
N GLU A 291 16.39 -29.09 6.91
CA GLU A 291 16.99 -29.43 5.61
C GLU A 291 17.83 -30.72 5.58
N VAL A 292 17.72 -31.61 6.57
CA VAL A 292 18.27 -32.95 6.40
C VAL A 292 17.33 -33.75 5.49
N HIS A 293 17.69 -33.81 4.20
CA HIS A 293 17.12 -34.68 3.15
C HIS A 293 15.75 -34.32 2.57
N PHE A 294 15.68 -33.25 1.76
CA PHE A 294 14.83 -33.27 0.56
C PHE A 294 15.53 -32.54 -0.60
N HIS A 295 15.99 -33.34 -1.57
CA HIS A 295 16.42 -32.98 -2.93
C HIS A 295 17.18 -31.65 -3.11
N HIS A 296 18.50 -31.69 -2.90
CA HIS A 296 19.42 -30.74 -3.53
C HIS A 296 19.87 -31.29 -4.88
N GLU A 297 19.79 -30.47 -5.94
CA GLU A 297 20.69 -30.67 -7.10
C GLU A 297 22.13 -30.49 -6.60
N PRO A 298 23.05 -31.44 -6.86
CA PRO A 298 24.42 -31.34 -6.38
C PRO A 298 25.09 -30.11 -7.01
N LYS A 299 25.51 -29.16 -6.18
CA LYS A 299 26.14 -27.90 -6.62
C LYS A 299 27.67 -27.97 -6.57
N THR A 300 28.21 -28.97 -5.89
CA THR A 300 29.66 -29.18 -5.76
C THR A 300 30.07 -30.57 -6.27
N ARG A 301 31.33 -30.69 -6.72
CA ARG A 301 31.90 -31.96 -7.20
C ARG A 301 31.89 -33.04 -6.11
N VAL A 302 31.98 -32.66 -4.84
CA VAL A 302 31.97 -33.58 -3.70
C VAL A 302 30.57 -34.17 -3.50
N GLU A 303 29.52 -33.34 -3.52
CA GLU A 303 28.11 -33.78 -3.45
C GLU A 303 27.71 -34.70 -4.61
N PHE A 304 28.24 -34.47 -5.82
CA PHE A 304 28.00 -35.33 -6.97
C PHE A 304 28.59 -36.74 -6.78
N LEU A 305 29.75 -36.83 -6.10
CA LEU A 305 30.46 -38.10 -5.89
C LEU A 305 29.86 -38.97 -4.78
N GLU A 306 29.02 -38.41 -3.90
CA GLU A 306 28.34 -39.16 -2.83
C GLU A 306 27.27 -40.13 -3.35
N ASN A 307 26.76 -39.93 -4.57
CA ASN A 307 25.80 -40.83 -5.26
C ASN A 307 26.39 -41.47 -6.53
N TYR A 308 27.72 -41.62 -6.58
CA TYR A 308 28.42 -42.15 -7.75
C TYR A 308 28.42 -43.68 -7.77
N CYS A 309 27.96 -44.26 -8.87
CA CYS A 309 28.07 -45.70 -9.13
C CYS A 309 29.04 -45.96 -10.29
N HIS A 310 29.73 -47.10 -10.27
CA HIS A 310 30.56 -47.51 -11.40
C HIS A 310 29.68 -48.07 -12.53
N LEU A 311 29.73 -47.41 -13.70
CA LEU A 311 29.10 -47.89 -14.92
C LEU A 311 29.91 -49.07 -15.49
N THR A 312 29.22 -50.19 -15.78
CA THR A 312 29.75 -51.33 -16.53
C THR A 312 28.88 -51.57 -17.75
N LEU A 313 29.51 -51.82 -18.89
CA LEU A 313 28.85 -52.03 -20.17
C LEU A 313 28.58 -53.50 -20.43
N ASP A 314 27.50 -53.78 -21.15
CA ASP A 314 27.06 -55.11 -21.53
C ASP A 314 27.74 -55.55 -22.83
N PRO A 315 28.63 -56.56 -22.80
CA PRO A 315 29.28 -57.09 -24.01
C PRO A 315 28.32 -57.70 -25.01
N ASN A 316 27.14 -58.14 -24.56
CA ASN A 316 26.14 -58.75 -25.44
C ASN A 316 25.37 -57.71 -26.26
N SER A 317 25.43 -56.44 -25.86
CA SER A 317 24.81 -55.34 -26.58
C SER A 317 25.75 -54.61 -27.55
N ALA A 318 27.07 -54.71 -27.33
CA ALA A 318 28.05 -53.87 -28.02
C ALA A 318 28.11 -54.11 -29.54
N TYR A 319 28.12 -53.01 -30.31
CA TYR A 319 28.32 -53.03 -31.76
C TYR A 319 29.67 -53.67 -32.15
N GLN A 320 29.73 -54.34 -33.30
CA GLN A 320 30.86 -55.18 -33.73
C GLN A 320 32.22 -54.46 -33.85
N HIS A 321 32.25 -53.13 -33.99
CA HIS A 321 33.50 -52.36 -34.03
C HIS A 321 33.86 -51.68 -32.69
N LEU A 322 33.08 -51.91 -31.63
CA LEU A 322 33.37 -51.40 -30.29
C LEU A 322 34.09 -52.47 -29.46
N CYS A 323 35.30 -52.16 -29.02
CA CYS A 323 36.07 -53.00 -28.11
C CYS A 323 35.85 -52.54 -26.67
N LEU A 324 35.36 -53.45 -25.83
CA LEU A 324 35.22 -53.22 -24.39
C LEU A 324 36.49 -53.67 -23.65
N SER A 325 37.11 -52.76 -22.91
CA SER A 325 38.32 -52.99 -22.10
C SER A 325 38.08 -52.61 -20.63
N GLU A 326 39.08 -52.84 -19.78
CA GLU A 326 39.05 -52.45 -18.35
C GLU A 326 37.79 -52.98 -17.63
N CYS A 327 37.57 -54.29 -17.70
CA CYS A 327 36.39 -54.95 -17.14
C CYS A 327 35.05 -54.38 -17.65
N ASN A 328 34.99 -54.07 -18.95
CA ASN A 328 33.84 -53.48 -19.65
C ASN A 328 33.46 -52.07 -19.17
N ARG A 329 34.44 -51.29 -18.70
CA ARG A 329 34.24 -49.89 -18.26
C ARG A 329 34.76 -48.87 -19.25
N GLU A 330 35.53 -49.32 -20.23
CA GLU A 330 36.08 -48.49 -21.29
C GLU A 330 35.64 -49.03 -22.65
N VAL A 331 35.36 -48.10 -23.57
CA VAL A 331 35.01 -48.41 -24.96
C VAL A 331 36.03 -47.75 -25.87
N SER A 332 36.57 -48.55 -26.78
CA SER A 332 37.44 -48.07 -27.85
C SER A 332 36.95 -48.56 -29.21
N TRP A 333 37.33 -47.86 -30.27
CA TRP A 333 37.01 -48.25 -31.64
C TRP A 333 38.04 -49.23 -32.20
N SER A 334 37.58 -50.24 -32.94
CA SER A 334 38.43 -51.14 -33.72
C SER A 334 38.13 -51.05 -35.21
N ASP A 335 39.16 -50.81 -36.02
CA ASP A 335 39.04 -50.77 -37.49
C ASP A 335 38.71 -52.14 -38.10
N LYS A 336 38.79 -53.21 -37.31
CA LYS A 336 38.38 -54.56 -37.71
C LYS A 336 37.10 -54.94 -36.97
N ALA A 337 36.15 -55.52 -37.69
CA ALA A 337 34.94 -56.07 -37.07
C ALA A 337 35.33 -57.20 -36.11
N LEU A 338 34.95 -57.08 -34.85
CA LEU A 338 35.15 -58.09 -33.82
C LEU A 338 34.08 -59.16 -33.95
N SER A 339 34.50 -60.43 -33.89
CA SER A 339 33.59 -61.59 -33.94
C SER A 339 32.93 -61.82 -32.59
N TYR A 340 31.97 -60.97 -32.25
CA TYR A 340 31.07 -61.22 -31.12
C TYR A 340 29.99 -62.25 -31.50
N SER A 341 29.51 -63.01 -30.52
CA SER A 341 28.39 -63.94 -30.71
C SER A 341 27.09 -63.17 -31.01
N ASP A 342 26.29 -63.69 -31.93
CA ASP A 342 24.95 -63.14 -32.22
C ASP A 342 24.09 -63.14 -30.96
N HIS A 343 23.49 -61.98 -30.67
CA HIS A 343 22.63 -61.77 -29.51
C HIS A 343 21.50 -60.79 -29.88
N PRO A 344 20.25 -61.01 -29.45
CA PRO A 344 19.11 -60.17 -29.83
C PRO A 344 19.24 -58.71 -29.37
N ASP A 345 19.97 -58.45 -28.29
CA ASP A 345 20.23 -57.09 -27.79
C ASP A 345 21.44 -56.41 -28.44
N ARG A 346 22.11 -57.05 -29.41
CA ARG A 346 23.29 -56.52 -30.08
C ARG A 346 22.90 -55.50 -31.15
N PHE A 347 23.50 -54.32 -31.07
CA PHE A 347 23.31 -53.31 -32.12
C PHE A 347 24.02 -53.74 -33.41
N THR A 348 23.28 -53.71 -34.52
CA THR A 348 23.74 -54.11 -35.86
C THR A 348 24.04 -52.92 -36.77
N ASP A 349 23.42 -51.76 -36.51
CA ASP A 349 23.46 -50.60 -37.42
C ASP A 349 23.94 -49.31 -36.75
N HIS A 350 24.10 -49.31 -35.42
CA HIS A 350 24.49 -48.12 -34.65
C HIS A 350 25.64 -48.41 -33.68
N TYR A 351 26.56 -47.45 -33.56
CA TYR A 351 27.75 -47.53 -32.70
C TYR A 351 27.41 -47.35 -31.21
N GLN A 352 26.70 -48.31 -30.64
CA GLN A 352 26.17 -48.23 -29.27
C GLN A 352 26.50 -49.48 -28.44
N SER A 353 26.47 -49.32 -27.11
CA SER A 353 26.47 -50.38 -26.11
C SER A 353 25.64 -49.94 -24.90
N ARG A 354 25.00 -50.88 -24.21
CA ARG A 354 24.15 -50.64 -23.03
C ARG A 354 24.95 -50.82 -21.74
N SER A 355 24.59 -50.11 -20.68
CA SER A 355 25.09 -50.38 -19.33
C SER A 355 24.28 -51.48 -18.64
N VAL A 356 24.92 -52.27 -17.78
CA VAL A 356 24.32 -53.40 -17.04
C VAL A 356 23.69 -52.94 -15.71
N SER A 357 24.02 -51.75 -15.21
CA SER A 357 23.52 -51.21 -13.94
C SER A 357 22.51 -50.06 -14.13
N GLY A 358 21.36 -50.21 -13.49
CA GLY A 358 20.31 -49.19 -13.38
C GLY A 358 18.96 -49.76 -12.94
N GLN A 359 18.86 -50.31 -11.72
CA GLN A 359 17.57 -50.61 -11.09
C GLN A 359 17.55 -50.19 -9.61
N GLN A 360 16.63 -49.26 -9.31
CA GLN A 360 16.25 -48.65 -8.02
C GLN A 360 17.24 -47.67 -7.37
N GLY A 361 17.32 -46.45 -7.94
CA GLY A 361 17.98 -45.29 -7.34
C GLY A 361 18.32 -44.21 -8.37
N ARG A 362 18.59 -42.96 -7.95
CA ARG A 362 19.17 -41.93 -8.84
C ARG A 362 20.68 -42.17 -8.90
N ASP A 363 21.10 -43.05 -9.80
CA ASP A 363 22.52 -43.33 -10.02
C ASP A 363 23.12 -42.26 -10.96
N SER A 364 24.19 -41.59 -10.50
CA SER A 364 24.94 -40.63 -11.33
C SER A 364 26.18 -41.29 -11.90
N GLY A 365 26.37 -41.21 -13.22
CA GLY A 365 27.55 -41.72 -13.93
C GLY A 365 28.45 -40.61 -14.45
N LEU A 366 29.78 -40.78 -14.32
CA LEU A 366 30.78 -39.92 -14.96
C LEU A 366 31.41 -40.67 -16.12
N LEU A 367 31.30 -40.10 -17.33
CA LEU A 367 31.99 -40.58 -18.52
C LEU A 367 33.08 -39.58 -18.91
N GLN A 368 34.32 -40.04 -18.96
CA GLN A 368 35.44 -39.25 -19.48
C GLN A 368 35.66 -39.61 -20.95
N ARG A 369 35.40 -38.67 -21.86
CA ARG A 369 35.67 -38.84 -23.30
C ARG A 369 37.11 -38.42 -23.59
N LEU A 370 37.96 -39.37 -23.92
CA LEU A 370 39.32 -39.12 -24.42
C LEU A 370 39.24 -39.04 -25.96
N GLY A 371 39.50 -37.87 -26.57
CA GLY A 371 39.59 -37.74 -28.05
C GLY A 371 40.81 -38.52 -28.58
N TYR A 372 40.83 -39.15 -29.76
CA TYR A 372 40.48 -38.67 -31.11
C TYR A 372 40.11 -39.82 -32.06
N ASN A 373 39.09 -39.60 -32.90
CA ASN A 373 38.98 -39.85 -34.34
C ASN A 373 37.49 -39.81 -34.70
N ASP A 374 37.05 -38.75 -35.37
CA ASP A 374 35.67 -38.59 -35.83
C ASP A 374 35.31 -39.74 -36.80
N PRO A 375 34.25 -40.53 -36.55
CA PRO A 375 33.64 -41.32 -37.61
C PRO A 375 32.92 -40.37 -38.59
N PRO A 376 32.84 -40.71 -39.88
CA PRO A 376 32.30 -39.80 -40.90
C PRO A 376 30.83 -39.46 -40.62
N PRO A 377 30.38 -38.24 -40.96
CA PRO A 377 29.04 -37.78 -40.62
C PRO A 377 28.01 -38.60 -41.39
N GLN A 378 27.05 -39.19 -40.69
CA GLN A 378 25.76 -39.54 -41.28
C GLN A 378 24.65 -38.68 -40.68
N SER A 379 23.77 -38.31 -41.59
CA SER A 379 22.81 -37.20 -41.66
C SER A 379 21.72 -37.18 -40.58
N PRO A 380 21.03 -36.03 -40.42
CA PRO A 380 20.15 -35.77 -39.29
C PRO A 380 18.76 -36.34 -39.56
N ASP A 381 18.26 -37.20 -38.66
CA ASP A 381 16.83 -37.50 -38.56
C ASP A 381 16.43 -37.66 -37.09
N HIS A 382 15.80 -36.59 -36.60
CA HIS A 382 14.57 -36.57 -35.81
C HIS A 382 14.18 -37.76 -34.88
N ILE A 383 14.00 -37.40 -33.59
CA ILE A 383 12.84 -37.64 -32.69
C ILE A 383 13.07 -38.50 -31.42
N HIS A 384 12.66 -37.85 -30.32
CA HIS A 384 12.33 -38.23 -28.93
C HIS A 384 13.42 -38.63 -27.94
#